data_AF-A0A7C6US14-F1
#
_entry.id   AF-A0A7C6US14-F1
#
_cell.length_a   1.000
_cell.length_b   1.000
_cell.length_c   1.000
_cell.angle_alpha   90.00
_cell.angle_beta   90.00
_cell.angle_gamma   90.00
#
_symmetry.space_group_name_H-M   'P 1'
#
loop_
_entity.id
_entity.type
_entity.pdbx_description
1 polymer ?
#
loop_
_entity_poly.entity_id
_entity_poly.type
_entity_poly.pdbx_seq_one_letter_code
_entity_poly.pdbx_strand_id
1 'polypeptide(L)' 'MRFFRYRKPSLKTTIGVTKAKKRLKKKVGITKALKPLRAPTNLRRRLKRKAGYYSPPARLLRKGRFRTPFGRR' A
#
# COMPACT_ATOMS: atom_id res chain seq x y z
N MET A 1 -5.87 -5.75 -16.90
CA MET A 1 -5.32 -5.65 -15.52
C MET A 1 -4.07 -6.54 -15.39
N ARG A 2 -2.87 -5.96 -15.24
CA ARG A 2 -1.67 -6.74 -14.83
C ARG A 2 -1.75 -6.96 -13.33
N PHE A 3 -2.58 -7.91 -12.89
CA PHE A 3 -2.89 -8.13 -11.47
C PHE A 3 -1.65 -8.48 -10.65
N PHE A 4 -0.66 -9.11 -11.28
CA PHE A 4 0.63 -9.40 -10.68
C PHE A 4 1.74 -8.68 -11.45
N ARG A 5 2.35 -7.69 -10.81
CA ARG A 5 3.67 -7.21 -11.23
C ARG A 5 4.69 -8.13 -10.59
N TYR A 6 5.18 -9.10 -11.35
CA TYR A 6 6.32 -9.89 -10.92
C TYR A 6 7.52 -8.96 -10.76
N ARG A 7 8.09 -8.95 -9.54
CA ARG A 7 9.36 -8.28 -9.25
C ARG A 7 10.31 -9.35 -8.76
N LYS A 8 11.50 -9.43 -9.37
CA LYS A 8 12.56 -10.34 -8.93
C LYS A 8 12.85 -10.07 -7.44
N PRO A 9 12.71 -11.07 -6.55
CA PRO A 9 12.97 -10.88 -5.14
C PRO A 9 14.47 -10.66 -4.90
N SER A 10 14.80 -9.85 -3.88
CA SER A 10 16.19 -9.70 -3.43
C SER A 10 16.66 -10.93 -2.65
N LEU A 11 17.98 -11.15 -2.57
CA LEU A 11 18.57 -12.27 -1.82
C LEU A 11 18.12 -12.30 -0.33
N LYS A 12 17.95 -11.14 0.30
CA LYS A 12 17.46 -11.02 1.68
C LYS A 12 15.98 -11.44 1.83
N THR A 13 15.24 -11.42 0.73
CA THR A 13 13.85 -11.90 0.66
C THR A 13 13.80 -13.39 0.40
N THR A 14 14.65 -13.92 -0.50
CA THR A 14 14.73 -15.36 -0.78
C THR A 14 15.23 -16.14 0.44
N ILE A 15 16.29 -15.65 1.11
CA ILE A 15 16.86 -16.26 2.33
C ILE A 15 15.95 -16.03 3.56
N GLY A 16 14.85 -15.26 3.44
CA GLY A 16 13.87 -15.09 4.51
C GLY A 16 14.27 -14.13 5.64
N VAL A 17 15.46 -13.54 5.61
CA VAL A 17 15.96 -12.54 6.59
C VAL A 17 14.96 -11.41 6.80
N THR A 18 14.37 -10.89 5.71
CA THR A 18 13.36 -9.83 5.80
C THR A 18 12.08 -10.26 6.54
N LYS A 19 11.67 -11.53 6.41
CA LYS A 19 10.51 -12.10 7.10
C LYS A 19 10.81 -12.25 8.60
N ALA A 20 12.00 -12.76 8.94
CA ALA A 20 12.46 -12.87 10.32
C ALA A 20 12.54 -11.51 11.03
N LYS A 21 13.19 -10.51 10.41
CA LYS A 21 13.29 -9.14 10.94
C LYS A 21 11.91 -8.51 11.18
N LYS A 22 10.95 -8.71 10.27
CA LYS A 22 9.58 -8.23 10.43
C LYS A 22 8.85 -8.93 11.59
N ARG A 23 9.04 -10.24 11.75
CA ARG A 23 8.46 -11.00 12.87
C ARG A 23 9.00 -10.50 14.21
N LEU A 24 10.32 -10.32 14.32
CA LEU A 24 10.95 -9.82 15.54
C LEU A 24 10.46 -8.41 15.91
N LYS A 25 10.40 -7.48 14.96
CA LYS A 25 9.83 -6.13 15.19
C LYS A 25 8.35 -6.12 15.62
N LYS A 26 7.60 -7.17 15.30
CA LYS A 26 6.22 -7.35 15.79
C LYS A 26 6.20 -7.93 17.20
N LYS A 27 7.04 -8.95 17.47
CA LYS A 27 7.17 -9.59 18.79
C LYS A 27 7.66 -8.60 19.85
N VAL A 28 8.70 -7.83 19.55
CA VAL A 28 9.30 -6.81 20.44
C VAL A 28 8.42 -5.56 20.61
N GLY A 29 7.20 -5.54 20.03
CA GLY A 29 6.26 -4.43 20.26
C GLY A 29 6.60 -3.12 19.54
N ILE A 30 7.76 -2.97 18.91
CA ILE A 30 8.17 -1.76 18.14
C ILE A 30 7.09 -1.37 17.11
N THR A 31 6.48 -2.34 16.45
CA THR A 31 5.41 -2.07 15.48
C THR A 31 4.16 -1.48 16.14
N LYS A 32 3.85 -1.88 17.38
CA LYS A 32 2.74 -1.32 18.17
C LYS A 32 3.09 0.09 18.66
N ALA A 33 4.31 0.30 19.16
CA ALA A 33 4.80 1.61 19.60
C ALA A 33 4.76 2.68 18.49
N LEU A 34 5.06 2.30 17.24
CA LEU A 34 4.99 3.21 16.09
C LEU A 34 3.58 3.38 15.50
N LYS A 35 2.59 2.59 15.95
CA LYS A 35 1.22 2.66 15.46
C LYS A 35 0.55 4.02 15.68
N PRO A 36 0.61 4.68 16.86
CA PRO A 36 0.01 6.00 17.06
C PRO A 36 0.56 7.07 16.12
N LEU A 37 1.88 7.13 15.94
CA LEU A 37 2.53 8.09 15.02
C LEU A 37 2.05 7.90 13.56
N ARG A 38 1.69 6.66 13.17
CA ARG A 38 1.19 6.33 11.83
C ARG A 38 -0.33 6.42 11.70
N ALA A 39 -1.06 6.46 12.82
CA ALA A 39 -2.51 6.48 12.86
C ALA A 39 -3.14 7.62 12.05
N PRO A 40 -2.71 8.90 12.16
CA PRO A 40 -3.38 10.01 11.48
C PRO A 40 -3.28 9.89 9.95
N THR A 41 -2.10 9.57 9.43
CA THR A 41 -1.91 9.38 7.98
C THR A 41 -2.72 8.19 7.45
N ASN A 42 -2.84 7.12 8.23
CA ASN A 42 -3.64 5.95 7.87
C ASN A 42 -5.15 6.24 7.92
N LEU A 43 -5.60 7.02 8.90
CA LEU A 43 -6.99 7.47 9.01
C LEU A 43 -7.37 8.31 7.78
N ARG A 44 -6.56 9.31 7.43
CA ARG A 44 -6.76 10.12 6.22
C ARG A 44 -6.85 9.27 4.95
N ARG A 45 -5.99 8.24 4.82
CA ARG A 45 -6.05 7.30 3.69
C ARG A 45 -7.33 6.46 3.69
N ARG A 46 -7.81 6.00 4.85
CA ARG A 46 -9.07 5.25 5.00
C ARG A 46 -10.26 6.12 4.62
N LEU A 47 -10.33 7.36 5.12
CA LEU A 47 -11.39 8.31 4.81
C LEU A 47 -11.45 8.59 3.32
N LYS A 48 -10.31 8.88 2.67
CA LYS A 48 -10.27 9.07 1.21
C LYS A 48 -10.78 7.84 0.43
N ARG A 49 -10.49 6.62 0.89
CA ARG A 49 -11.01 5.40 0.25
C ARG A 49 -12.51 5.24 0.46
N LYS A 50 -13.00 5.46 1.68
CA LYS A 50 -14.44 5.39 2.00
C LYS A 50 -15.25 6.46 1.26
N ALA A 51 -14.74 7.68 1.20
CA ALA A 51 -15.35 8.79 0.47
C ALA A 51 -15.21 8.68 -1.06
N GLY A 52 -14.77 7.52 -1.59
CA GLY A 52 -14.68 7.30 -3.02
C GLY A 52 -13.64 8.16 -3.75
N TYR A 53 -12.73 8.85 -3.06
CA TYR A 53 -11.68 9.69 -3.68
C TYR A 53 -10.80 8.91 -4.69
N TYR A 54 -10.72 7.60 -4.50
CA TYR A 54 -9.96 6.69 -5.36
C TYR A 54 -10.82 5.92 -6.36
N SER A 55 -12.14 6.13 -6.37
CA SER A 55 -13.07 5.52 -7.31
C SER A 55 -12.77 6.01 -8.73
N PRO A 56 -13.04 5.19 -9.77
CA PRO A 56 -12.94 5.62 -11.17
C PRO A 56 -13.65 6.96 -11.46
N PRO A 57 -14.91 7.22 -11.03
CA PRO A 57 -15.59 8.50 -11.28
C PRO A 57 -14.92 9.68 -10.56
N ALA A 58 -14.56 9.55 -9.28
CA ALA A 58 -13.89 10.64 -8.56
C ALA A 58 -12.49 10.97 -9.14
N ARG A 59 -11.80 9.97 -9.70
CA ARG A 59 -10.52 10.19 -10.39
C ARG A 59 -10.69 10.87 -11.74
N LEU A 60 -11.74 10.52 -12.47
CA LEU A 60 -12.16 11.21 -13.69
C LEU A 60 -12.39 12.69 -13.40
N LEU A 61 -13.23 13.00 -12.41
CA LEU A 61 -13.53 14.38 -12.04
C LEU A 61 -12.28 15.15 -11.58
N ARG A 62 -11.32 14.48 -10.93
CA ARG A 62 -10.10 15.15 -10.42
C ARG A 62 -9.00 15.35 -11.47
N LYS A 63 -8.89 14.46 -12.46
CA LYS A 63 -7.76 14.43 -13.41
C LYS A 63 -8.17 14.48 -14.88
N GLY A 64 -9.47 14.49 -15.18
CA GLY A 64 -10.03 14.43 -16.53
C GLY A 64 -9.68 13.15 -17.31
N ARG A 65 -9.19 12.10 -16.64
CA ARG A 65 -8.64 10.90 -17.31
C ARG A 65 -9.25 9.61 -16.78
N PHE A 66 -9.89 8.84 -17.66
CA PHE A 66 -10.30 7.47 -17.36
C PHE A 66 -9.08 6.56 -17.42
N ARG A 67 -8.93 5.65 -16.46
CA ARG A 67 -7.94 4.60 -16.57
C ARG A 67 -8.62 3.39 -17.21
N THR A 68 -8.45 3.22 -18.51
CA THR A 68 -8.88 1.99 -19.19
C THR A 68 -8.23 0.77 -18.53
N PRO A 69 -8.90 -0.41 -18.53
CA PRO A 69 -8.39 -1.64 -17.90
C PRO A 69 -7.02 -2.13 -18.42
N PHE A 70 -6.55 -1.53 -19.52
CA PHE A 70 -5.27 -1.77 -20.18
C PHE A 70 -4.22 -0.66 -20.01
N GLY A 71 -4.58 0.51 -19.46
CA GLY A 71 -3.71 1.60 -19.01
C GLY A 71 -2.53 1.98 -19.91
N ARG A 72 -2.59 3.15 -20.58
CA ARG A 72 -1.37 3.81 -21.10
C ARG A 72 -0.84 4.87 -20.13
N ARG A 73 0.50 4.80 -20.03
CA ARG A 73 1.57 5.64 -19.47
C ARG A 73 1.15 6.82 -18.58
#